data_AF-A0A3P3DQE9-F1
#
_entry.id   AF-A0A3P3DQE9-F1
#
_cell.length_a   1.000
_cell.length_b   1.000
_cell.length_c   1.000
_cell.angle_alpha   90.00
_cell.angle_beta   90.00
_cell.angle_gamma   90.00
#
_symmetry.space_group_name_H-M   'P 1'
#
loop_
_entity.id
_entity.type
_entity.pdbx_description
1 polymer ?
#
loop_
_entity_poly.entity_id
_entity_poly.type
_entity_poly.pdbx_seq_one_letter_code
_entity_poly.pdbx_strand_id
1 'polypeptide(L)'
;MARWRIWWASTGPSSTGWRASAGQRADMPLHLSLRPGERIIINGCVLKNGPRRQTLEIENRADVLRGEEMLEEATARTPARRIAYQIQIALVSHAHRADLLPQITEGLEALARALPRFAAPIAEAETCLQAQNFYGAFRALSAVIRHEDTLFARFSPEQSL
;
A
#
# COMPACT_ATOMS: atom_id res chain seq x y z
N MET A 1 -26.60 2.36 11.69
CA MET A 1 -26.26 3.80 11.84
C MET A 1 -24.99 3.91 12.66
N ALA A 2 -23.82 3.87 12.02
CA ALA A 2 -22.53 3.92 12.71
C ALA A 2 -22.17 5.38 13.03
N ARG A 3 -22.08 5.69 14.33
CA ARG A 3 -21.75 7.00 14.89
C ARG A 3 -20.26 7.28 14.72
N TRP A 4 -19.93 8.25 13.88
CA TRP A 4 -18.60 8.86 13.82
C TRP A 4 -18.41 9.69 15.10
N ARG A 5 -17.48 9.27 15.98
CA ARG A 5 -17.04 10.08 17.13
C ARG A 5 -15.95 11.02 16.64
N ILE A 6 -16.35 12.25 16.34
CA ILE A 6 -15.48 13.39 16.07
C ILE A 6 -14.90 13.82 17.41
N TRP A 7 -13.58 13.70 17.60
CA TRP A 7 -12.90 14.39 18.69
C TRP A 7 -12.60 15.82 18.22
N TRP A 8 -13.35 16.78 18.75
CA TRP A 8 -12.96 18.18 18.83
C TRP A 8 -12.92 18.54 20.31
N ALA A 9 -11.74 18.91 20.80
CA ALA A 9 -11.53 19.70 22.01
C ALA A 9 -10.16 20.36 21.84
N SER A 10 -9.92 21.65 22.09
CA SER A 10 -10.74 22.83 22.36
C SER A 10 -9.74 23.99 22.48
N THR A 11 -10.07 25.16 21.92
CA THR A 11 -9.67 26.52 22.38
C THR A 11 -8.18 26.90 22.55
N GLY A 12 -7.75 27.93 21.79
CA GLY A 12 -6.76 28.94 22.21
C GLY A 12 -5.48 29.03 21.38
N PRO A 13 -5.06 30.23 20.91
CA PRO A 13 -3.88 30.39 20.06
C PRO A 13 -2.62 30.51 20.91
N SER A 14 -1.69 29.58 20.76
CA SER A 14 -0.31 29.78 21.19
C SER A 14 0.63 29.20 20.13
N SER A 15 1.13 30.11 19.30
CA SER A 15 2.36 29.93 18.54
C SER A 15 3.48 29.60 19.51
N THR A 16 3.80 28.33 19.69
CA THR A 16 4.96 27.91 20.49
C THR A 16 5.59 26.69 19.85
N GLY A 17 6.60 26.98 19.02
CA GLY A 17 7.82 26.20 18.84
C GLY A 17 7.65 24.70 18.67
N TRP A 18 7.42 24.27 17.43
CA TRP A 18 7.83 22.93 17.00
C TRP A 18 9.36 22.85 17.14
N ARG A 19 9.87 22.28 18.23
CA ARG A 19 11.29 21.94 18.35
C ARG A 19 11.54 20.71 17.48
N ALA A 20 11.96 20.95 16.23
CA ALA A 20 12.54 19.92 15.40
C ALA A 20 13.81 19.40 16.09
N SER A 21 13.79 18.15 16.55
CA SER A 21 14.98 17.45 17.01
C SER A 21 15.93 17.31 15.82
N ALA A 22 17.19 17.72 16.03
CA ALA A 22 18.25 17.66 15.03
C ALA A 22 18.42 16.23 14.50
N GLY A 23 18.20 16.05 13.19
CA GLY A 23 18.31 14.77 12.50
C GLY A 23 17.29 14.53 11.38
N GLN A 24 16.32 15.45 11.19
CA GLN A 24 15.33 15.32 10.12
C GLN A 24 15.94 15.81 8.81
N ARG A 25 16.30 14.88 7.90
CA ARG A 25 16.41 15.18 6.47
C ARG A 25 15.16 15.98 6.10
N ALA A 26 15.33 17.11 5.41
CA ALA A 26 14.20 17.88 4.88
C ALA A 26 13.37 16.93 4.02
N ASP A 27 12.29 16.42 4.59
CA ASP A 27 11.36 15.53 3.90
C ASP A 27 10.63 16.45 2.94
N MET A 28 10.90 16.32 1.65
CA MET A 28 10.19 17.11 0.66
C MET A 28 8.71 16.77 0.78
N PRO A 29 7.83 17.76 0.90
CA PRO A 29 6.41 17.50 1.03
C PRO A 29 5.90 16.69 -0.19
N LEU A 30 5.08 15.68 0.09
CA LEU A 30 4.50 14.85 -0.95
C LEU A 30 3.25 15.55 -1.52
N HIS A 31 3.35 16.02 -2.75
CA HIS A 31 2.24 16.65 -3.46
C HIS A 31 1.43 15.62 -4.27
N LEU A 32 0.12 15.60 -4.07
CA LEU A 32 -0.82 14.69 -4.72
C LEU A 32 -1.97 15.48 -5.35
N SER A 33 -2.23 15.29 -6.65
CA SER A 33 -3.46 15.76 -7.27
C SER A 33 -4.49 14.64 -7.32
N LEU A 34 -5.69 14.90 -6.79
CA LEU A 34 -6.82 13.99 -6.79
C LEU A 34 -7.90 14.42 -7.78
N ARG A 35 -8.36 13.49 -8.61
CA ARG A 35 -9.51 13.66 -9.51
C ARG A 35 -10.82 13.67 -8.70
N PRO A 36 -11.91 14.27 -9.21
CA PRO A 36 -13.21 14.20 -8.55
C PRO A 36 -13.60 12.76 -8.19
N GLY A 37 -13.99 12.52 -6.94
CA GLY A 37 -14.40 11.20 -6.46
C GLY A 37 -13.27 10.17 -6.26
N GLU A 38 -12.01 10.50 -6.56
CA GLU A 38 -10.86 9.62 -6.37
C GLU A 38 -10.66 9.27 -4.89
N ARG A 39 -10.25 8.03 -4.61
CA ARG A 39 -9.98 7.55 -3.25
C ARG A 39 -8.49 7.37 -3.04
N ILE A 40 -8.01 7.75 -1.87
CA ILE A 40 -6.66 7.44 -1.38
C ILE A 40 -6.71 6.93 0.05
N ILE A 41 -5.70 6.19 0.44
CA ILE A 41 -5.48 5.75 1.81
C ILE A 41 -4.20 6.39 2.32
N ILE A 42 -4.26 6.99 3.50
CA ILE A 42 -3.11 7.58 4.19
C ILE A 42 -3.05 6.99 5.59
N ASN A 43 -2.01 6.20 5.90
CA ASN A 43 -1.83 5.54 7.20
C ASN A 43 -3.10 4.81 7.70
N GLY A 44 -3.87 4.24 6.78
CA GLY A 44 -5.13 3.54 7.07
C GLY A 44 -6.40 4.39 7.06
N CYS A 45 -6.28 5.71 6.98
CA CYS A 45 -7.42 6.59 6.78
C CYS A 45 -7.82 6.60 5.30
N VAL A 46 -9.09 6.33 5.00
CA VAL A 46 -9.63 6.41 3.64
C VAL A 46 -10.14 7.82 3.38
N LEU A 47 -9.55 8.51 2.41
CA LEU A 47 -10.00 9.82 1.94
C LEU A 47 -10.66 9.66 0.57
N LYS A 48 -11.77 10.35 0.35
CA LYS A 48 -12.41 10.47 -0.96
C LYS A 48 -12.44 11.93 -1.34
N ASN A 49 -11.88 12.26 -2.51
CA ASN A 49 -11.96 13.60 -3.04
C ASN A 49 -13.41 13.98 -3.38
N GLY A 50 -13.74 15.25 -3.18
CA GLY A 50 -15.04 15.82 -3.47
C GLY A 50 -15.33 15.96 -4.98
N PRO A 51 -16.27 16.82 -5.37
CA PRO A 51 -16.73 16.95 -6.75
C PRO A 51 -15.75 17.69 -7.68
N ARG A 52 -14.67 18.28 -7.13
CA ARG A 52 -13.67 19.06 -7.89
C ARG A 52 -12.29 18.47 -7.69
N ARG A 53 -11.39 18.69 -8.64
CA ARG A 53 -9.97 18.34 -8.49
C ARG A 53 -9.37 19.13 -7.32
N GLN A 54 -8.64 18.44 -6.45
CA GLN A 54 -7.96 19.04 -5.31
C GLN A 54 -6.50 18.59 -5.28
N THR A 55 -5.63 19.46 -4.79
CA THR A 55 -4.23 19.12 -4.50
C THR A 55 -4.09 19.00 -3.00
N LEU A 56 -3.48 17.91 -2.56
CA LEU A 56 -3.11 17.65 -1.17
C LEU A 56 -1.59 17.66 -1.06
N GLU A 57 -1.11 18.17 0.06
CA GLU A 57 0.30 18.19 0.40
C GLU A 57 0.46 17.50 1.75
N ILE A 58 1.37 16.53 1.81
CA ILE A 58 1.68 15.81 3.03
C ILE A 58 3.09 16.21 3.45
N GLU A 59 3.17 16.97 4.54
CA GLU A 59 4.43 17.54 5.04
C GLU A 59 5.28 16.55 5.87
N ASN A 60 4.72 15.38 6.18
CA ASN A 60 5.41 14.33 6.91
C ASN A 60 5.46 13.02 6.11
N ARG A 61 6.32 12.11 6.57
CA ARG A 61 6.33 10.75 6.04
C ARG A 61 4.97 10.08 6.29
N ALA A 62 4.34 9.61 5.22
CA ALA A 62 3.09 8.87 5.28
C ALA A 62 3.08 7.72 4.28
N ASP A 63 2.43 6.62 4.67
CA ASP A 63 2.13 5.52 3.78
C ASP A 63 0.87 5.86 2.98
N VAL A 64 1.05 6.09 1.67
CA VAL A 64 -0.03 6.49 0.75
C VAL A 64 -0.28 5.39 -0.27
N LEU A 65 -1.56 5.02 -0.44
CA LEU A 65 -2.00 4.10 -1.48
C LEU A 65 -3.18 4.71 -2.24
N ARG A 66 -3.18 4.64 -3.57
CA ARG A 66 -4.34 5.07 -4.38
C ARG A 66 -5.38 3.96 -4.46
N GLY A 67 -6.65 4.34 -4.45
CA GLY A 67 -7.76 3.39 -4.57
C GLY A 67 -7.74 2.61 -5.88
N GLU A 68 -7.25 3.21 -6.98
CA GLU A 68 -7.08 2.53 -8.27
C GLU A 68 -6.03 1.41 -8.23
N GLU A 69 -5.05 1.48 -7.33
CA GLU A 69 -4.01 0.46 -7.15
C GLU A 69 -4.41 -0.60 -6.11
N MET A 70 -5.51 -0.38 -5.40
CA MET A 70 -5.90 -1.23 -4.28
C MET A 70 -6.41 -2.59 -4.78
N LEU A 71 -5.81 -3.66 -4.27
CA LEU A 71 -6.29 -5.01 -4.49
C LEU A 71 -7.51 -5.30 -3.61
N GLU A 72 -8.56 -5.81 -4.24
CA GLU A 72 -9.72 -6.35 -3.52
C GLU A 72 -9.42 -7.76 -3.03
N GLU A 73 -9.87 -8.11 -1.83
CA GLU A 73 -9.67 -9.43 -1.22
C GLU A 73 -10.13 -10.56 -2.15
N ALA A 74 -11.30 -10.39 -2.79
CA ALA A 74 -11.87 -11.37 -3.71
C ALA A 74 -11.00 -11.64 -4.95
N THR A 75 -10.11 -10.72 -5.31
CA THR A 75 -9.19 -10.83 -6.45
C THR A 75 -7.85 -11.46 -6.08
N ALA A 76 -7.56 -11.62 -4.79
CA ALA A 76 -6.31 -12.20 -4.28
C ALA A 76 -6.33 -13.74 -4.38
N ARG A 77 -6.46 -14.27 -5.60
CA ARG A 77 -6.60 -15.72 -5.86
C ARG A 77 -5.31 -16.41 -6.30
N THR A 78 -4.32 -15.64 -6.73
CA THR A 78 -3.02 -16.16 -7.16
C THR A 78 -1.96 -15.94 -6.06
N PRO A 79 -0.90 -16.76 -5.99
CA PRO A 79 0.15 -16.62 -4.97
C PRO A 79 0.73 -15.21 -4.85
N ALA A 80 1.13 -14.58 -5.96
CA ALA A 80 1.70 -13.22 -5.90
C ALA A 80 0.65 -12.17 -5.48
N ARG A 81 -0.61 -12.30 -5.92
CA ARG A 81 -1.69 -11.37 -5.49
C ARG A 81 -2.03 -11.53 -4.01
N ARG A 82 -1.99 -12.74 -3.46
CA ARG A 82 -2.21 -13.00 -2.02
C ARG A 82 -1.15 -12.30 -1.17
N ILE A 83 0.12 -12.45 -1.56
CA ILE A 83 1.24 -11.80 -0.88
C ILE A 83 1.13 -10.28 -1.01
N ALA A 84 0.84 -9.77 -2.21
CA ALA A 84 0.65 -8.34 -2.43
C ALA A 84 -0.53 -7.77 -1.63
N TYR A 85 -1.61 -8.53 -1.46
CA TYR A 85 -2.75 -8.15 -0.63
C TYR A 85 -2.37 -8.08 0.87
N GLN A 86 -1.57 -9.03 1.37
CA GLN A 86 -1.04 -8.96 2.74
C GLN A 86 -0.11 -7.74 2.92
N ILE A 87 0.76 -7.46 1.95
CA ILE A 87 1.61 -6.26 1.94
C ILE A 87 0.74 -4.99 1.94
N GLN A 88 -0.35 -4.97 1.19
CA GLN A 88 -1.30 -3.86 1.19
C GLN A 88 -1.94 -3.68 2.58
N ILE A 89 -2.36 -4.75 3.26
CA ILE A 89 -2.88 -4.65 4.62
C ILE A 89 -1.81 -4.07 5.56
N ALA A 90 -0.57 -4.53 5.44
CA ALA A 90 0.55 -3.99 6.22
C ALA A 90 0.84 -2.51 5.91
N LEU A 91 0.68 -2.09 4.65
CA LEU A 91 0.82 -0.69 4.22
C LEU A 91 -0.24 0.19 4.89
N VAL A 92 -1.51 -0.23 4.86
CA VAL A 92 -2.62 0.58 5.37
C VAL A 92 -2.83 0.43 6.89
N SER A 93 -2.40 -0.68 7.50
CA SER A 93 -2.65 -0.96 8.90
C SER A 93 -1.38 -1.35 9.64
N HIS A 94 -0.87 -0.41 10.43
CA HIS A 94 0.31 -0.62 11.26
C HIS A 94 0.12 -1.74 12.29
N ALA A 95 -1.10 -1.91 12.82
CA ALA A 95 -1.43 -2.91 13.83
C ALA A 95 -1.21 -4.36 13.35
N HIS A 96 -1.42 -4.63 12.06
CA HIS A 96 -1.32 -5.98 11.50
C HIS A 96 0.09 -6.32 10.99
N ARG A 97 1.04 -5.36 11.00
CA ARG A 97 2.38 -5.57 10.43
C ARG A 97 3.13 -6.71 11.11
N ALA A 98 3.11 -6.75 12.44
CA ALA A 98 3.84 -7.77 13.20
C ALA A 98 3.36 -9.19 12.88
N ASP A 99 2.05 -9.36 12.71
CA ASP A 99 1.44 -10.67 12.44
C ASP A 99 1.58 -11.09 10.97
N LEU A 100 1.59 -10.13 10.05
CA LEU A 100 1.65 -10.38 8.61
C LEU A 100 3.07 -10.55 8.08
N LEU A 101 4.06 -9.86 8.65
CA LEU A 101 5.43 -9.89 8.14
C LEU A 101 6.00 -11.32 8.01
N PRO A 102 5.88 -12.21 9.01
CA PRO A 102 6.35 -13.60 8.87
C PRO A 102 5.70 -14.34 7.70
N GLN A 103 4.38 -14.16 7.53
CA GLN A 103 3.62 -14.81 6.46
C GLN A 103 4.00 -14.28 5.08
N ILE A 104 4.23 -12.97 4.97
CA ILE A 104 4.68 -12.33 3.74
C ILE A 104 6.07 -12.85 3.36
N THR A 105 7.01 -12.90 4.31
CA THR A 105 8.36 -13.40 4.08
C THR A 105 8.36 -14.86 3.62
N GLU A 106 7.66 -15.74 4.33
CA GLU A 106 7.53 -17.15 3.93
C GLU A 106 6.89 -17.28 2.53
N GLY A 107 5.88 -16.47 2.25
CA GLY A 107 5.23 -16.42 0.94
C GLY A 107 6.19 -15.99 -0.18
N LEU A 108 7.01 -14.96 0.04
CA LEU A 108 8.00 -14.49 -0.93
C LEU A 108 9.07 -15.55 -1.20
N GLU A 109 9.57 -16.22 -0.17
CA GLU A 109 10.53 -17.31 -0.34
C GLU A 109 9.94 -18.47 -1.15
N ALA A 110 8.70 -18.86 -0.86
CA ALA A 110 7.98 -19.88 -1.62
C ALA A 110 7.76 -19.45 -3.08
N LEU A 111 7.41 -18.18 -3.31
CA LEU A 111 7.22 -17.61 -4.63
C LEU A 111 8.54 -17.58 -5.43
N ALA A 112 9.65 -17.23 -4.80
CA ALA A 112 10.98 -17.22 -5.42
C ALA A 112 11.40 -18.62 -5.88
N ARG A 113 11.13 -19.65 -5.06
CA ARG A 113 11.37 -21.06 -5.42
C ARG A 113 10.49 -21.50 -6.59
N ALA A 114 9.21 -21.13 -6.60
CA ALA A 114 8.26 -21.52 -7.65
C ALA A 114 8.47 -20.77 -8.97
N LEU A 115 8.96 -19.53 -8.91
CA LEU A 115 9.14 -18.64 -10.06
C LEU A 115 10.57 -18.08 -10.14
N PRO A 116 11.61 -18.90 -10.39
CA PRO A 116 13.00 -18.45 -10.40
C PRO A 116 13.28 -17.29 -11.38
N ARG A 117 12.53 -17.22 -12.49
CA ARG A 117 12.61 -16.12 -13.47
C ARG A 117 12.26 -14.75 -12.89
N PHE A 118 11.54 -14.71 -11.77
CA PHE A 118 11.13 -13.51 -11.05
C PHE A 118 11.90 -13.32 -9.72
N ALA A 119 13.02 -14.01 -9.53
CA ALA A 119 13.82 -13.88 -8.30
C ALA A 119 14.23 -12.42 -8.02
N ALA A 120 14.57 -11.64 -9.05
CA ALA A 120 14.98 -10.23 -8.89
C ALA A 120 13.87 -9.34 -8.29
N PRO A 121 12.66 -9.23 -8.86
CA PRO A 121 11.59 -8.42 -8.26
C PRO A 121 11.11 -8.96 -6.90
N ILE A 122 11.24 -10.27 -6.64
CA ILE A 122 10.90 -10.85 -5.33
C ILE A 122 11.92 -10.43 -4.27
N ALA A 123 13.23 -10.51 -4.58
CA ALA A 123 14.29 -10.03 -3.70
C ALA A 123 14.23 -8.50 -3.46
N GLU A 124 13.81 -7.74 -4.47
CA GLU A 124 13.52 -6.30 -4.30
C GLU A 124 12.37 -6.07 -3.32
N ALA A 125 11.30 -6.86 -3.39
CA ALA A 125 10.20 -6.79 -2.43
C ALA A 125 10.66 -7.10 -1.00
N GLU A 126 11.48 -8.13 -0.81
CA GLU A 126 12.08 -8.46 0.51
C GLU A 126 12.93 -7.32 1.06
N THR A 127 13.77 -6.73 0.21
CA THR A 127 14.62 -5.57 0.57
C THR A 127 13.74 -4.38 1.00
N CYS A 128 12.65 -4.13 0.29
CA CYS A 128 11.70 -3.08 0.63
C CYS A 128 11.01 -3.34 1.98
N LEU A 129 10.65 -4.61 2.28
CA LEU A 129 10.05 -4.98 3.56
C LEU A 129 11.01 -4.75 4.73
N GLN A 130 12.28 -5.12 4.58
CA GLN A 130 13.32 -4.85 5.58
C GLN A 130 13.48 -3.35 5.85
N ALA A 131 13.33 -2.51 4.82
CA ALA A 131 13.35 -1.05 4.93
C ALA A 131 12.02 -0.43 5.40
N GLN A 132 11.01 -1.24 5.74
CA GLN A 132 9.63 -0.82 6.03
C GLN A 132 8.99 0.04 4.92
N ASN A 133 9.43 -0.17 3.68
CA ASN A 133 8.84 0.44 2.49
C ASN A 133 7.80 -0.51 1.88
N PHE A 134 6.62 -0.59 2.51
CA PHE A 134 5.56 -1.50 2.07
C PHE A 134 5.01 -1.15 0.68
N TYR A 135 4.98 0.14 0.31
CA TYR A 135 4.58 0.55 -1.03
C TYR A 135 5.58 0.09 -2.08
N GLY A 136 6.89 0.25 -1.83
CA GLY A 136 7.93 -0.30 -2.69
C GLY A 136 7.81 -1.81 -2.87
N ALA A 137 7.59 -2.54 -1.78
CA ALA A 137 7.39 -3.99 -1.82
C ALA A 137 6.16 -4.38 -2.67
N PHE A 138 5.04 -3.68 -2.51
CA PHE A 138 3.83 -3.86 -3.30
C PHE A 138 4.08 -3.61 -4.79
N ARG A 139 4.79 -2.53 -5.12
CA ARG A 139 5.14 -2.17 -6.50
C ARG A 139 6.08 -3.19 -7.15
N ALA A 140 7.09 -3.69 -6.43
CA ALA A 140 8.03 -4.69 -6.94
C ALA A 140 7.32 -5.97 -7.43
N LEU A 141 6.25 -6.40 -6.74
CA LEU A 141 5.48 -7.59 -7.13
C LEU A 141 4.57 -7.38 -8.36
N SER A 142 4.41 -6.14 -8.87
CA SER A 142 3.51 -5.86 -9.99
C SER A 142 3.85 -6.64 -11.26
N ALA A 143 5.13 -6.90 -11.51
CA ALA A 143 5.59 -7.69 -12.65
C ALA A 143 5.21 -9.18 -12.51
N VAL A 144 5.31 -9.71 -11.29
CA VAL A 144 4.96 -11.10 -10.98
C VAL A 144 3.45 -11.32 -11.07
N ILE A 145 2.66 -10.39 -10.53
CA ILE A 145 1.19 -10.42 -10.62
C ILE A 145 0.73 -10.43 -12.09
N ARG A 146 1.25 -9.52 -12.92
CA ARG A 146 0.88 -9.46 -14.35
C ARG A 146 1.19 -10.75 -15.08
N HIS A 147 2.29 -11.39 -14.69
CA HIS A 147 2.66 -12.67 -15.26
C HIS A 147 1.71 -13.79 -14.85
N GLU A 148 1.36 -13.88 -13.56
CA GLU A 148 0.33 -14.81 -13.09
C GLU A 148 -1.00 -14.57 -13.81
N ASP A 149 -1.44 -13.30 -13.93
CA ASP A 149 -2.67 -12.95 -14.66
C ASP A 149 -2.63 -13.48 -16.11
N THR A 150 -1.50 -13.32 -16.80
CA THR A 150 -1.31 -13.84 -18.17
C THR A 150 -1.35 -15.36 -18.22
N LEU A 151 -0.78 -16.05 -17.22
CA LEU A 151 -0.83 -17.51 -17.14
C LEU A 151 -2.25 -18.00 -16.89
N PHE A 152 -2.94 -17.49 -15.88
CA PHE A 152 -4.28 -17.93 -15.50
C PHE A 152 -5.35 -17.56 -16.53
N ALA A 153 -5.15 -16.48 -17.30
CA ALA A 153 -6.01 -16.17 -18.44
C ALA A 153 -6.00 -17.29 -19.50
N ARG A 154 -4.87 -17.99 -19.70
CA ARG A 154 -4.77 -19.12 -20.64
C ARG A 154 -5.44 -20.39 -20.15
N PHE A 155 -5.66 -20.51 -18.84
CA PHE A 155 -6.27 -21.67 -18.19
C PHE A 155 -7.74 -21.44 -17.80
N SER A 156 -8.31 -20.28 -18.11
CA SER A 156 -9.74 -20.04 -17.92
C SER A 156 -10.54 -20.84 -18.97
N PRO A 157 -11.49 -21.70 -18.56
CA PRO A 157 -12.06 -22.78 -19.39
C PRO A 157 -13.02 -22.33 -20.52
N GLU A 158 -12.95 -21.09 -20.99
CA GLU A 158 -13.79 -20.60 -22.10
C GLU A 158 -13.21 -20.90 -23.50
N GLN A 159 -12.12 -21.66 -23.60
CA GLN A 159 -11.51 -22.07 -24.87
C GLN A 159 -11.65 -23.57 -25.19
N SER A 160 -12.70 -24.21 -24.71
CA SER A 160 -13.05 -25.58 -25.11
C SER A 160 -14.55 -25.69 -25.36
N LEU A 161 -15.00 -25.06 -26.45
CA LEU A 161 -16.25 -25.37 -27.14
C LEU A 161 -15.96 -25.45 -28.65
#